data_AF-A0A1G7SPA0-F1
#
_entry.id   AF-A0A1G7SPA0-F1
#
_cell.length_a   1.000
_cell.length_b   1.000
_cell.length_c   1.000
_cell.angle_alpha   90.00
_cell.angle_beta   90.00
_cell.angle_gamma   90.00
#
_symmetry.space_group_name_H-M   'P 1'
#
loop_
_entity.id
_entity.type
_entity.pdbx_description
1 polymer ?
#
loop_
_entity_poly.entity_id
_entity_poly.type
_entity_poly.pdbx_seq_one_letter_code
_entity_poly.pdbx_strand_id
1 'polypeptide(L)'
;MKKLVFANNKFMIRLPFQDEQFKRNALDIQNNLDVLMGNSIFCEQLLIASQSLFELFEKNKFEELSSKKQRNFVTSMTSYINRSATRTTPFGLFSGAGLIDINKNRLSDLNNEKTKFIKHARIDLEWLINFVKYIEINYSSNLDFRLNSSLYIIGNRVFLPYNTDSKTDKVSINLNRPFEIIYSKLLQEDFLSFDKLVTYLQAEYPERNKEVFQSFLNTLVEKEFLISSLRPPLTNVDELVWVINKMNSSSSTKHYRDLLIEIQKDINLYQNTEIGEGITLYKNIVGKMRSLKEISSKSYLQVDCEVQTNSLILAKEDMNQLEDFASFLLEIAKYQRNKYLDEFQLRFLERYGEYIDVPIYELLDETLGIGAPSNYSQPQNRYTTPLENLTDKNDLKDYFLNKYIQSIKLNTSITLDFEDISSYIEKKENKIIPKSLELNFFVKEFENKKKFYLGPNIGSNKAGKTFGRFAYFPINI
;
A
#
# COMPACT_ATOMS: atom_id res chain seq x y z
N MET A 1 -17.99 -0.40 -33.20
CA MET A 1 -17.70 -1.31 -32.06
C MET A 1 -18.82 -1.21 -31.02
N LYS A 2 -19.20 -2.30 -30.35
CA LYS A 2 -20.19 -2.26 -29.25
C LYS A 2 -19.55 -1.66 -28.00
N LYS A 3 -20.27 -0.77 -27.31
CA LYS A 3 -19.85 -0.23 -26.02
C LYS A 3 -20.02 -1.29 -24.93
N LEU A 4 -18.92 -1.69 -24.28
CA LEU A 4 -18.90 -2.76 -23.29
C LEU A 4 -18.92 -2.25 -21.85
N VAL A 5 -18.41 -1.04 -21.64
CA VAL A 5 -18.31 -0.40 -20.32
C VAL A 5 -18.69 1.07 -20.41
N PHE A 6 -19.15 1.60 -19.28
CA PHE A 6 -19.52 3.01 -19.12
C PHE A 6 -18.71 3.61 -17.98
N ALA A 7 -18.29 4.85 -18.15
CA ALA A 7 -17.51 5.57 -17.17
C ALA A 7 -18.43 6.11 -16.07
N ASN A 8 -17.94 6.09 -14.83
CA ASN A 8 -18.61 6.77 -13.71
C ASN A 8 -18.43 8.29 -13.87
N ASN A 9 -19.31 9.11 -13.28
CA ASN A 9 -19.16 10.56 -13.23
C ASN A 9 -18.15 11.03 -12.16
N LYS A 10 -17.76 10.12 -11.25
CA LYS A 10 -16.76 10.37 -10.21
C LYS A 10 -15.39 9.84 -10.62
N PHE A 11 -14.37 10.69 -10.56
CA PHE A 11 -13.00 10.38 -10.97
C PHE A 11 -11.99 10.77 -9.90
N MET A 12 -10.91 10.01 -9.81
CA MET A 12 -9.74 10.45 -9.07
C MET A 12 -8.92 11.40 -9.94
N ILE A 13 -8.68 12.61 -9.45
CA ILE A 13 -7.67 13.50 -9.99
C ILE A 13 -6.39 13.40 -9.17
N ARG A 14 -5.24 13.56 -9.83
CA ARG A 14 -3.95 13.64 -9.16
C ARG A 14 -3.16 14.79 -9.73
N LEU A 15 -2.72 15.71 -8.89
CA LEU A 15 -2.03 16.93 -9.29
C LEU A 15 -0.68 17.05 -8.57
N PRO A 16 0.39 17.49 -9.26
CA PRO A 16 1.59 17.97 -8.57
C PRO A 16 1.25 19.21 -7.74
N PHE A 17 1.99 19.43 -6.66
CA PHE A 17 1.80 20.62 -5.83
C PHE A 17 2.45 21.86 -6.45
N GLN A 18 3.71 21.73 -6.89
CA GLN A 18 4.46 22.82 -7.49
C GLN A 18 4.18 22.90 -8.99
N ASP A 19 4.50 24.04 -9.59
CA ASP A 19 4.36 24.26 -11.02
C ASP A 19 5.71 24.13 -11.78
N GLU A 20 5.64 24.24 -13.11
CA GLU A 20 6.84 24.24 -13.96
C GLU A 20 7.72 25.49 -13.73
N GLN A 21 7.18 26.59 -13.18
CA GLN A 21 7.96 27.80 -12.89
C GLN A 21 8.94 27.55 -11.73
N PHE A 22 8.48 26.90 -10.66
CA PHE A 22 9.34 26.48 -9.55
C PHE A 22 10.50 25.61 -10.05
N LYS A 23 10.23 24.65 -10.93
CA LYS A 23 11.26 23.79 -11.53
C LYS A 23 12.27 24.58 -12.36
N ARG A 24 11.83 25.58 -13.14
CA ARG A 24 12.73 26.43 -13.94
C ARG A 24 13.64 27.29 -13.05
N ASN A 25 13.12 27.79 -11.93
CA ASN A 25 13.90 28.59 -10.98
C ASN A 25 14.99 27.75 -10.25
N ALA A 26 14.91 26.42 -10.33
CA ALA A 26 15.81 25.50 -9.66
C ALA A 26 16.78 24.75 -10.62
N LEU A 27 16.98 25.27 -11.84
CA LEU A 27 17.85 24.65 -12.85
C LEU A 27 19.33 24.58 -12.40
N ASP A 28 19.79 25.58 -11.65
CA ASP A 28 21.12 25.62 -11.06
C ASP A 28 21.03 25.53 -9.54
N ILE A 29 20.88 24.31 -9.03
CA ILE A 29 20.68 24.05 -7.60
C ILE A 29 21.83 24.60 -6.76
N GLN A 30 23.07 24.53 -7.25
CA GLN A 30 24.26 24.93 -6.48
C GLN A 30 24.24 26.43 -6.19
N ASN A 31 23.90 27.24 -7.20
CA ASN A 31 23.87 28.69 -7.07
C ASN A 31 22.55 29.23 -6.49
N ASN A 32 21.53 28.37 -6.30
CA ASN A 32 20.19 28.77 -5.83
C ASN A 32 19.77 28.08 -4.52
N LEU A 33 20.72 27.58 -3.71
CA LEU A 33 20.40 26.91 -2.45
C LEU A 33 19.60 27.82 -1.50
N ASP A 34 19.99 29.09 -1.36
CA ASP A 34 19.29 30.05 -0.49
C ASP A 34 17.85 30.31 -0.95
N VAL A 35 17.62 30.38 -2.27
CA VAL A 35 16.27 30.54 -2.85
C VAL A 35 15.41 29.31 -2.57
N LEU A 36 15.99 28.12 -2.70
CA LEU A 36 15.30 26.87 -2.40
C LEU A 36 15.00 26.72 -0.90
N MET A 37 15.90 27.18 -0.03
CA MET A 37 15.68 27.19 1.42
C MET A 37 14.58 28.19 1.81
N GLY A 38 14.46 29.30 1.08
CA GLY A 38 13.36 30.26 1.25
C GLY A 38 11.98 29.71 0.84
N ASN A 39 11.91 28.57 0.14
CA ASN A 39 10.66 27.92 -0.20
C ASN A 39 10.23 26.95 0.91
N SER A 40 9.45 27.46 1.88
CA SER A 40 9.00 26.68 3.04
C SER A 40 8.21 25.43 2.64
N ILE A 41 7.41 25.51 1.57
CA ILE A 41 6.65 24.39 1.00
C ILE A 41 7.58 23.26 0.57
N PHE A 42 8.60 23.57 -0.24
CA PHE A 42 9.54 22.57 -0.72
C PHE A 42 10.37 21.99 0.42
N CYS A 43 10.73 22.82 1.41
CA CYS A 43 11.40 22.37 2.63
C CYS A 43 10.55 21.34 3.40
N GLU A 44 9.26 21.59 3.59
CA GLU A 44 8.36 20.63 4.23
C GLU A 44 8.20 19.34 3.40
N GLN A 45 8.03 19.47 2.07
CA GLN A 45 7.97 18.32 1.15
C GLN A 45 9.22 17.42 1.27
N LEU A 46 10.39 18.04 1.31
CA LEU A 46 11.67 17.35 1.42
C LEU A 46 11.83 16.66 2.78
N LEU A 47 11.45 17.33 3.87
CA LEU A 47 11.48 16.76 5.22
C LEU A 47 10.65 15.48 5.34
N ILE A 48 9.45 15.48 4.77
CA ILE A 48 8.54 14.32 4.78
C ILE A 48 9.14 13.15 4.01
N ALA A 49 9.69 13.41 2.82
CA ALA A 49 10.19 12.33 1.96
C ALA A 49 11.59 11.83 2.32
N SER A 50 12.46 12.71 2.83
CA SER A 50 13.84 12.38 3.14
C SER A 50 14.41 13.30 4.23
N GLN A 51 14.22 12.89 5.48
CA GLN A 51 14.75 13.62 6.63
C GLN A 51 16.27 13.82 6.55
N SER A 52 17.03 12.80 6.13
CA SER A 52 18.49 12.92 5.99
C SER A 52 18.92 13.94 4.95
N LEU A 53 18.17 14.06 3.84
CA LEU A 53 18.47 15.04 2.80
C LEU A 53 18.06 16.44 3.25
N PHE A 54 16.91 16.56 3.91
CA PHE A 54 16.46 17.81 4.52
C PHE A 54 17.43 18.32 5.59
N GLU A 55 17.90 17.47 6.51
CA GLU A 55 18.88 17.84 7.54
C GLU A 55 20.20 18.31 6.93
N LEU A 56 20.63 17.69 5.83
CA LEU A 56 21.81 18.14 5.10
C LEU A 56 21.58 19.51 4.43
N PHE A 57 20.38 19.71 3.88
CA PHE A 57 19.98 20.96 3.24
C PHE A 57 19.89 22.10 4.25
N GLU A 58 19.21 21.87 5.38
CA GLU A 58 19.02 22.86 6.45
C GLU A 58 20.34 23.28 7.13
N LYS A 59 21.31 22.36 7.24
CA LYS A 59 22.65 22.70 7.78
C LYS A 59 23.41 23.71 6.92
N ASN A 60 23.00 23.90 5.66
CA ASN A 60 23.63 24.79 4.69
C ASN A 60 25.17 24.64 4.59
N LYS A 61 25.67 23.40 4.68
CA LYS A 61 27.09 23.04 4.66
C LYS A 61 27.49 22.37 3.35
N PHE A 62 26.90 22.80 2.24
CA PHE A 62 27.11 22.16 0.93
C PHE A 62 28.58 22.20 0.48
N GLU A 63 29.28 23.32 0.71
CA GLU A 63 30.69 23.49 0.35
C GLU A 63 31.66 22.64 1.20
N GLU A 64 31.24 22.20 2.40
CA GLU A 64 32.04 21.32 3.26
C GLU A 64 31.98 19.84 2.82
N LEU A 65 31.10 19.50 1.86
CA LEU A 65 30.91 18.14 1.40
C LEU A 65 31.98 17.73 0.38
N SER A 66 32.33 16.43 0.37
CA SER A 66 33.16 15.89 -0.70
C SER A 66 32.46 15.97 -2.06
N SER A 67 33.21 16.08 -3.15
CA SER A 67 32.64 16.25 -4.51
C SER A 67 31.66 15.13 -4.88
N LYS A 68 31.87 13.89 -4.40
CA LYS A 68 30.91 12.79 -4.58
C LYS A 68 29.59 13.06 -3.86
N LYS A 69 29.64 13.55 -2.61
CA LYS A 69 28.45 13.88 -1.83
C LYS A 69 27.71 15.08 -2.42
N GLN A 70 28.42 16.10 -2.89
CA GLN A 70 27.83 17.25 -3.59
C GLN A 70 27.04 16.81 -4.84
N ARG A 71 27.64 15.99 -5.71
CA ARG A 71 26.94 15.44 -6.89
C ARG A 71 25.70 14.64 -6.52
N ASN A 72 25.79 13.79 -5.50
CA ASN A 72 24.65 12.99 -5.03
C ASN A 72 23.53 13.86 -4.45
N PHE A 73 23.90 14.92 -3.70
CA PHE A 73 22.96 15.89 -3.16
C PHE A 73 22.21 16.60 -4.29
N VAL A 74 22.93 17.19 -5.25
CA VAL A 74 22.34 17.88 -6.41
C VAL A 74 21.41 16.93 -7.17
N THR A 75 21.85 15.70 -7.48
CA THR A 75 21.02 14.70 -8.18
C THR A 75 19.73 14.39 -7.43
N SER A 76 19.81 14.25 -6.10
CA SER A 76 18.65 13.95 -5.25
C SER A 76 17.68 15.13 -5.19
N MET A 77 18.20 16.35 -5.02
CA MET A 77 17.42 17.58 -5.02
C MET A 77 16.71 17.80 -6.36
N THR A 78 17.42 17.65 -7.49
CA THR A 78 16.81 17.73 -8.84
C THR A 78 15.67 16.73 -8.97
N SER A 79 15.84 15.51 -8.46
CA SER A 79 14.80 14.47 -8.52
C SER A 79 13.56 14.86 -7.73
N TYR A 80 13.72 15.45 -6.53
CA TYR A 80 12.59 15.92 -5.71
C TYR A 80 11.91 17.17 -6.28
N ILE A 81 12.67 18.12 -6.81
CA ILE A 81 12.14 19.30 -7.50
C ILE A 81 11.31 18.85 -8.73
N ASN A 82 11.87 18.00 -9.59
CA ASN A 82 11.14 17.46 -10.74
C ASN A 82 9.87 16.72 -10.30
N ARG A 83 9.96 15.94 -9.21
CA ARG A 83 8.79 15.26 -8.66
C ARG A 83 7.70 16.24 -8.24
N SER A 84 8.07 17.31 -7.52
CA SER A 84 7.16 18.32 -6.99
C SER A 84 6.36 19.03 -8.07
N ALA A 85 6.97 19.21 -9.26
CA ALA A 85 6.41 20.00 -10.35
C ALA A 85 5.72 19.17 -11.45
N THR A 86 6.16 17.93 -11.68
CA THR A 86 5.77 17.19 -12.90
C THR A 86 5.09 15.87 -12.65
N ARG A 87 5.30 15.25 -11.48
CA ARG A 87 4.86 13.87 -11.24
C ARG A 87 3.56 13.85 -10.45
N THR A 88 2.50 13.39 -11.09
CA THR A 88 1.15 13.24 -10.50
C THR A 88 0.99 11.98 -9.63
N THR A 89 2.07 11.30 -9.21
CA THR A 89 1.96 10.07 -8.39
C THR A 89 1.94 10.44 -6.90
N PRO A 90 0.80 10.30 -6.19
CA PRO A 90 0.62 10.80 -4.82
C PRO A 90 1.74 10.31 -3.89
N PHE A 91 2.39 11.26 -3.22
CA PHE A 91 3.50 10.98 -2.31
C PHE A 91 3.81 12.20 -1.45
N GLY A 92 3.58 12.08 -0.13
CA GLY A 92 3.77 13.20 0.78
C GLY A 92 2.98 14.41 0.32
N LEU A 93 3.64 15.57 0.33
CA LEU A 93 3.11 16.84 -0.15
C LEU A 93 3.55 17.20 -1.58
N PHE A 94 4.24 16.29 -2.30
CA PHE A 94 4.69 16.57 -3.67
C PHE A 94 3.56 16.54 -4.68
N SER A 95 2.58 15.68 -4.47
CA SER A 95 1.38 15.58 -5.28
C SER A 95 0.26 15.00 -4.43
N GLY A 96 -0.95 15.43 -4.71
CA GLY A 96 -2.13 14.96 -4.00
C GLY A 96 -3.10 14.21 -4.88
N ALA A 97 -4.11 13.62 -4.26
CA ALA A 97 -5.22 12.94 -4.90
C ALA A 97 -6.55 13.52 -4.42
N GLY A 98 -7.53 13.59 -5.31
CA GLY A 98 -8.85 14.13 -5.03
C GLY A 98 -9.94 13.36 -5.75
N LEU A 99 -11.15 13.35 -5.22
CA LEU A 99 -12.33 12.86 -5.93
C LEU A 99 -13.10 14.04 -6.52
N ILE A 100 -13.30 14.03 -7.82
CA ILE A 100 -14.13 15.02 -8.51
C ILE A 100 -15.40 14.38 -9.05
N ASP A 101 -16.49 15.15 -9.08
CA ASP A 101 -17.72 14.79 -9.77
C ASP A 101 -17.90 15.75 -10.96
N ILE A 102 -17.84 15.20 -12.17
CA ILE A 102 -17.82 16.00 -13.39
C ILE A 102 -19.16 16.72 -13.61
N ASN A 103 -20.28 16.16 -13.14
CA ASN A 103 -21.56 16.83 -13.26
C ASN A 103 -21.60 18.09 -12.39
N LYS A 104 -20.96 18.06 -11.22
CA LYS A 104 -20.84 19.22 -10.34
C LYS A 104 -19.85 20.26 -10.91
N ASN A 105 -18.73 19.81 -11.47
CA ASN A 105 -17.72 20.72 -12.05
C ASN A 105 -18.23 21.44 -13.31
N ARG A 106 -19.10 20.81 -14.12
CA ARG A 106 -19.73 21.49 -15.27
C ARG A 106 -20.60 22.69 -14.88
N LEU A 107 -21.07 22.74 -13.64
CA LEU A 107 -21.92 23.81 -13.11
C LEU A 107 -21.13 24.95 -12.45
N SER A 108 -19.83 24.77 -12.21
CA SER A 108 -19.00 25.85 -11.66
C SER A 108 -18.51 26.78 -12.77
N ASP A 109 -18.65 28.09 -12.56
CA ASP A 109 -18.12 29.12 -13.46
C ASP A 109 -16.63 28.89 -13.72
N LEU A 110 -16.27 28.78 -15.01
CA LEU A 110 -14.89 28.66 -15.52
C LEU A 110 -13.96 29.78 -15.00
N ASN A 111 -14.51 30.90 -14.54
CA ASN A 111 -13.76 32.06 -14.07
C ASN A 111 -13.28 31.95 -12.59
N ASN A 112 -13.60 30.85 -11.89
CA ASN A 112 -13.25 30.65 -10.47
C ASN A 112 -12.62 29.26 -10.24
N GLU A 113 -11.57 28.91 -10.99
CA GLU A 113 -10.76 27.73 -10.66
C GLU A 113 -10.18 27.85 -9.25
N LYS A 114 -10.49 26.88 -8.40
CA LYS A 114 -9.99 26.81 -7.02
C LYS A 114 -9.42 25.42 -6.80
N THR A 115 -8.10 25.33 -6.75
CA THR A 115 -7.40 24.13 -6.31
C THR A 115 -6.89 24.36 -4.90
N LYS A 116 -7.34 23.52 -3.96
CA LYS A 116 -6.88 23.50 -2.58
C LYS A 116 -6.19 22.18 -2.30
N PHE A 117 -5.00 22.27 -1.72
CA PHE A 117 -4.26 21.12 -1.20
C PHE A 117 -4.47 21.06 0.31
N ILE A 118 -4.90 19.90 0.81
CA ILE A 118 -5.17 19.66 2.23
C ILE A 118 -4.26 18.53 2.69
N LYS A 119 -3.51 18.81 3.75
CA LYS A 119 -2.57 17.86 4.33
C LYS A 119 -3.30 16.93 5.31
N HIS A 120 -3.10 15.63 5.14
CA HIS A 120 -3.55 14.62 6.09
C HIS A 120 -2.33 13.85 6.60
N ALA A 121 -2.16 13.80 7.91
CA ALA A 121 -1.04 13.14 8.56
C ALA A 121 -1.52 12.06 9.52
N ARG A 122 -0.84 10.93 9.53
CA ARG A 122 -1.09 9.83 10.45
C ARG A 122 0.22 9.20 10.89
N ILE A 123 0.17 8.45 11.98
CA ILE A 123 1.34 7.69 12.43
C ILE A 123 1.72 6.65 11.37
N ASP A 124 3.01 6.44 11.16
CA ASP A 124 3.49 5.39 10.28
C ASP A 124 3.24 4.01 10.92
N LEU A 125 2.70 3.08 10.13
CA LEU A 125 2.32 1.76 10.61
C LEU A 125 3.53 0.93 11.05
N GLU A 126 4.71 1.10 10.43
CA GLU A 126 5.94 0.40 10.87
C GLU A 126 6.28 0.80 12.30
N TRP A 127 6.28 2.10 12.60
CA TRP A 127 6.57 2.59 13.95
C TRP A 127 5.50 2.13 14.94
N LEU A 128 4.21 2.22 14.59
CA LEU A 128 3.12 1.83 15.49
C LEU A 128 3.16 0.33 15.82
N ILE A 129 3.43 -0.53 14.84
CA ILE A 129 3.56 -1.98 15.07
C ILE A 129 4.80 -2.29 15.92
N ASN A 130 5.92 -1.61 15.69
CA ASN A 130 7.11 -1.76 16.53
C ASN A 130 6.87 -1.29 17.97
N PHE A 131 6.11 -0.20 18.16
CA PHE A 131 5.64 0.25 19.47
C PHE A 131 4.76 -0.83 20.13
N VAL A 132 3.76 -1.36 19.41
CA VAL A 132 2.86 -2.40 19.96
C VAL A 132 3.65 -3.64 20.38
N LYS A 133 4.58 -4.12 19.55
CA LYS A 133 5.47 -5.25 19.90
C LYS A 133 6.28 -4.98 21.16
N TYR A 134 6.83 -3.78 21.29
CA TYR A 134 7.57 -3.40 22.49
C TYR A 134 6.68 -3.48 23.73
N ILE A 135 5.44 -3.00 23.65
CA ILE A 135 4.47 -3.10 24.76
C ILE A 135 4.07 -4.56 25.02
N GLU A 136 3.84 -5.36 23.99
CA GLU A 136 3.51 -6.79 24.08
C GLU A 136 4.57 -7.59 24.86
N ILE A 137 5.86 -7.30 24.62
CA ILE A 137 6.98 -8.02 25.25
C ILE A 137 7.22 -7.55 26.69
N ASN A 138 7.19 -6.24 26.94
CA ASN A 138 7.60 -5.68 28.23
C ASN A 138 6.45 -5.53 29.24
N TYR A 139 5.21 -5.55 28.78
CA TYR A 139 4.02 -5.30 29.58
C TYR A 139 2.90 -6.31 29.32
N SER A 140 3.26 -7.56 28.99
CA SER A 140 2.32 -8.63 28.68
C SER A 140 1.26 -8.84 29.76
N SER A 141 1.62 -8.71 31.04
CA SER A 141 0.68 -8.83 32.17
C SER A 141 -0.49 -7.83 32.15
N ASN A 142 -0.37 -6.72 31.41
CA ASN A 142 -1.41 -5.69 31.30
C ASN A 142 -2.32 -5.86 30.07
N LEU A 143 -2.13 -6.93 29.29
CA LEU A 143 -2.78 -7.12 28.00
C LEU A 143 -3.61 -8.41 27.95
N ASP A 144 -4.57 -8.38 27.04
CA ASP A 144 -5.32 -9.55 26.63
C ASP A 144 -4.76 -10.09 25.32
N PHE A 145 -4.75 -11.42 25.19
CA PHE A 145 -4.17 -12.13 24.06
C PHE A 145 -5.16 -13.08 23.42
N ARG A 146 -4.94 -13.32 22.14
CA ARG A 146 -5.62 -14.32 21.33
C ARG A 146 -4.65 -15.15 20.52
N LEU A 147 -5.10 -16.28 20.01
CA LEU A 147 -4.33 -17.04 19.03
C LEU A 147 -4.17 -16.23 17.76
N ASN A 148 -2.97 -16.27 17.17
CA ASN A 148 -2.78 -15.77 15.83
C ASN A 148 -3.59 -16.62 14.85
N SER A 149 -4.47 -15.98 14.08
CA SER A 149 -5.38 -16.66 13.14
C SER A 149 -4.66 -17.36 11.98
N SER A 150 -3.37 -17.05 11.77
CA SER A 150 -2.54 -17.70 10.77
C SER A 150 -1.92 -19.02 11.25
N LEU A 151 -2.14 -19.41 12.51
CA LEU A 151 -1.62 -20.67 13.04
C LEU A 151 -2.33 -21.88 12.42
N TYR A 152 -1.56 -22.93 12.14
CA TYR A 152 -2.08 -24.24 11.75
C TYR A 152 -1.25 -25.35 12.39
N ILE A 153 -1.85 -26.52 12.54
CA ILE A 153 -1.25 -27.67 13.23
C ILE A 153 -1.01 -28.79 12.22
N ILE A 154 0.20 -29.35 12.21
CA ILE A 154 0.53 -30.55 11.44
C ILE A 154 1.22 -31.54 12.38
N GLY A 155 0.60 -32.71 12.58
CA GLY A 155 1.10 -33.72 13.49
C GLY A 155 1.28 -33.14 14.90
N ASN A 156 2.51 -33.21 15.42
CA ASN A 156 2.86 -32.72 16.76
C ASN A 156 3.49 -31.31 16.75
N ARG A 157 3.26 -30.51 15.69
CA ARG A 157 3.84 -29.16 15.56
C ARG A 157 2.78 -28.13 15.23
N VAL A 158 2.96 -26.93 15.78
CA VAL A 158 2.17 -25.74 15.48
C VAL A 158 3.03 -24.81 14.64
N PHE A 159 2.49 -24.34 13.52
CA PHE A 159 3.20 -23.55 12.54
C PHE A 159 2.59 -22.16 12.42
N LEU A 160 3.47 -21.17 12.28
CA LEU A 160 3.16 -19.83 11.82
C LEU A 160 3.88 -19.62 10.48
N PRO A 161 3.16 -19.37 9.38
CA PRO A 161 3.74 -19.33 8.03
C PRO A 161 4.71 -18.16 7.84
N TYR A 162 4.51 -17.05 8.57
CA TYR A 162 5.39 -15.90 8.57
C TYR A 162 5.20 -15.12 9.87
N ASN A 163 6.25 -14.43 10.32
CA ASN A 163 6.16 -13.44 11.38
C ASN A 163 6.50 -12.05 10.81
N THR A 164 6.14 -11.02 11.56
CA THR A 164 6.34 -9.63 11.16
C THR A 164 7.81 -9.18 11.28
N ASP A 165 8.72 -10.02 11.77
CA ASP A 165 10.16 -9.71 11.91
C ASP A 165 10.97 -9.95 10.62
N SER A 166 10.32 -10.36 9.51
CA SER A 166 10.86 -10.40 8.14
C SER A 166 12.11 -11.27 7.90
N LYS A 167 12.59 -11.98 8.93
CA LYS A 167 13.85 -12.75 8.90
C LYS A 167 13.64 -14.27 8.86
N THR A 168 12.43 -14.78 9.06
CA THR A 168 12.18 -16.22 9.18
C THR A 168 11.00 -16.66 8.34
N ASP A 169 11.25 -17.59 7.40
CA ASP A 169 10.28 -18.06 6.41
C ASP A 169 9.22 -19.05 6.93
N LYS A 170 9.33 -19.50 8.19
CA LYS A 170 8.32 -20.32 8.92
C LYS A 170 8.77 -20.46 10.38
N VAL A 171 7.91 -20.12 11.35
CA VAL A 171 8.19 -20.38 12.78
C VAL A 171 7.37 -21.58 13.22
N SER A 172 7.94 -22.48 14.02
CA SER A 172 7.20 -23.61 14.56
C SER A 172 7.59 -23.97 15.98
N ILE A 173 6.61 -24.46 16.74
CA ILE A 173 6.80 -24.99 18.09
C ILE A 173 6.22 -26.41 18.16
N ASN A 174 6.61 -27.15 19.18
CA ASN A 174 5.97 -28.44 19.47
C ASN A 174 4.56 -28.20 20.04
N LEU A 175 3.59 -28.97 19.57
CA LEU A 175 2.27 -29.07 20.20
C LEU A 175 2.44 -29.89 21.48
N ASN A 176 2.69 -29.20 22.58
CA ASN A 176 2.82 -29.80 23.91
C ASN A 176 1.57 -29.52 24.74
N ARG A 177 1.41 -30.28 25.83
CA ARG A 177 0.25 -30.15 26.72
C ARG A 177 0.01 -28.71 27.23
N PRO A 178 1.02 -27.93 27.66
CA PRO A 178 0.84 -26.51 28.00
C PRO A 178 0.24 -25.67 26.87
N PHE A 179 0.72 -25.83 25.63
CA PHE A 179 0.15 -25.11 24.49
C PHE A 179 -1.28 -25.56 24.19
N GLU A 180 -1.57 -26.87 24.22
CA GLU A 180 -2.92 -27.41 24.01
C GLU A 180 -3.95 -26.82 24.98
N ILE A 181 -3.58 -26.67 26.25
CA ILE A 181 -4.43 -26.04 27.27
C ILE A 181 -4.77 -24.61 26.83
N ILE A 182 -3.76 -23.80 26.54
CA ILE A 182 -3.95 -22.40 26.11
C ILE A 182 -4.76 -22.32 24.81
N TYR A 183 -4.42 -23.15 23.83
CA TYR A 183 -5.10 -23.24 22.54
C TYR A 183 -6.59 -23.53 22.72
N SER A 184 -6.94 -24.54 23.53
CA SER A 184 -8.34 -24.90 23.80
C SER A 184 -9.14 -23.79 24.48
N LYS A 185 -8.51 -23.02 25.38
CA LYS A 185 -9.17 -21.89 26.07
C LYS A 185 -9.39 -20.71 25.12
N LEU A 186 -8.40 -20.39 24.29
CA LEU A 186 -8.48 -19.30 23.32
C LEU A 186 -9.35 -19.62 22.08
N LEU A 187 -9.74 -20.88 21.88
CA LEU A 187 -10.78 -21.21 20.90
C LEU A 187 -12.21 -20.90 21.40
N GLN A 188 -12.39 -20.77 22.72
CA GLN A 188 -13.70 -20.53 23.34
C GLN A 188 -13.96 -19.04 23.60
N GLU A 189 -12.89 -18.25 23.78
CA GLU A 189 -12.96 -16.81 24.04
C GLU A 189 -12.05 -16.07 23.06
N ASP A 190 -12.51 -14.95 22.48
CA ASP A 190 -11.73 -14.18 21.49
C ASP A 190 -10.48 -13.55 22.11
N PHE A 191 -10.52 -13.14 23.38
CA PHE A 191 -9.37 -12.59 24.11
C PHE A 191 -9.36 -13.02 25.57
N LEU A 192 -8.18 -13.35 26.09
CA LEU A 192 -7.95 -13.67 27.50
C LEU A 192 -6.76 -12.87 28.06
N SER A 193 -6.92 -12.30 29.24
CA SER A 193 -5.82 -11.62 29.95
C SER A 193 -4.65 -12.56 30.21
N PHE A 194 -3.42 -12.04 30.12
CA PHE A 194 -2.21 -12.82 30.37
C PHE A 194 -2.23 -13.56 31.72
N ASP A 195 -2.71 -12.92 32.79
CA ASP A 195 -2.81 -13.55 34.11
C ASP A 195 -3.81 -14.71 34.18
N LYS A 196 -4.92 -14.65 33.42
CA LYS A 196 -5.84 -15.80 33.28
C LYS A 196 -5.15 -16.97 32.59
N LEU A 197 -4.37 -16.73 31.53
CA LEU A 197 -3.61 -17.77 30.84
C LEU A 197 -2.59 -18.44 31.79
N VAL A 198 -1.89 -17.65 32.60
CA VAL A 198 -1.00 -18.17 33.65
C VAL A 198 -1.78 -19.01 34.66
N THR A 199 -2.95 -18.53 35.10
CA THR A 199 -3.81 -19.24 36.07
C THR A 199 -4.28 -20.60 35.55
N TYR A 200 -4.65 -20.69 34.27
CA TYR A 200 -5.03 -21.96 33.65
C TYR A 200 -3.88 -22.97 33.64
N LEU A 201 -2.65 -22.51 33.35
CA LEU A 201 -1.47 -23.38 33.40
C LEU A 201 -1.12 -23.78 34.84
N GLN A 202 -1.22 -22.85 35.79
CA GLN A 202 -0.96 -23.13 37.20
C GLN A 202 -1.92 -24.15 37.79
N ALA A 203 -3.20 -24.12 37.39
CA ALA A 203 -4.21 -25.07 37.84
C ALA A 203 -3.90 -26.52 37.40
N GLU A 204 -3.37 -26.68 36.19
CA GLU A 204 -2.98 -28.00 35.65
C GLU A 204 -1.62 -28.49 36.19
N TYR A 205 -0.77 -27.57 36.65
CA TYR A 205 0.58 -27.86 37.14
C TYR A 205 0.89 -27.12 38.46
N PRO A 206 0.22 -27.47 39.58
CA PRO A 206 0.30 -26.70 40.83
C PRO A 206 1.70 -26.60 41.43
N GLU A 207 2.53 -27.63 41.26
CA GLU A 207 3.89 -27.73 41.82
C GLU A 207 4.95 -26.91 41.05
N ARG A 208 4.59 -26.33 39.89
CA ARG A 208 5.52 -25.54 39.08
C ARG A 208 5.44 -24.08 39.47
N ASN A 209 6.59 -23.40 39.41
CA ASN A 209 6.66 -22.00 39.76
C ASN A 209 6.01 -21.12 38.67
N LYS A 210 5.33 -20.04 39.09
CA LYS A 210 4.53 -19.16 38.22
C LYS A 210 5.38 -18.54 37.10
N GLU A 211 6.64 -18.22 37.38
CA GLU A 211 7.56 -17.57 36.43
C GLU A 211 7.85 -18.47 35.22
N VAL A 212 7.77 -19.80 35.37
CA VAL A 212 7.93 -20.73 34.25
C VAL A 212 6.82 -20.55 33.22
N PHE A 213 5.58 -20.37 33.68
CA PHE A 213 4.43 -20.14 32.80
C PHE A 213 4.47 -18.74 32.18
N GLN A 214 4.89 -17.73 32.94
CA GLN A 214 5.08 -16.39 32.40
C GLN A 214 6.15 -16.38 31.31
N SER A 215 7.29 -17.04 31.52
CA SER A 215 8.34 -17.17 30.50
C SER A 215 7.84 -17.91 29.26
N PHE A 216 7.10 -19.01 29.44
CA PHE A 216 6.53 -19.77 28.33
C PHE A 216 5.57 -18.92 27.49
N LEU A 217 4.63 -18.23 28.12
CA LEU A 217 3.68 -17.37 27.43
C LEU A 217 4.39 -16.18 26.76
N ASN A 218 5.38 -15.57 27.41
CA ASN A 218 6.19 -14.51 26.79
C ASN A 218 6.91 -15.00 25.53
N THR A 219 7.42 -16.24 25.50
CA THR A 219 7.96 -16.83 24.27
C THR A 219 6.90 -16.96 23.17
N LEU A 220 5.66 -17.34 23.52
CA LEU A 220 4.57 -17.40 22.52
C LEU A 220 4.20 -16.02 21.97
N VAL A 221 4.26 -14.98 22.81
CA VAL A 221 4.05 -13.59 22.41
C VAL A 221 5.19 -13.11 21.51
N GLU A 222 6.44 -13.32 21.92
CA GLU A 222 7.64 -12.96 21.14
C GLU A 222 7.65 -13.63 19.75
N LYS A 223 7.20 -14.88 19.67
CA LYS A 223 7.09 -15.63 18.41
C LYS A 223 5.77 -15.41 17.66
N GLU A 224 4.93 -14.48 18.12
CA GLU A 224 3.63 -14.11 17.52
C GLU A 224 2.62 -15.25 17.39
N PHE A 225 2.75 -16.31 18.18
CA PHE A 225 1.70 -17.34 18.33
C PHE A 225 0.50 -16.77 19.08
N LEU A 226 0.77 -15.86 20.02
CA LEU A 226 -0.23 -15.03 20.68
C LEU A 226 -0.11 -13.60 20.18
N ILE A 227 -1.25 -12.98 19.87
CA ILE A 227 -1.36 -11.58 19.45
C ILE A 227 -2.20 -10.84 20.49
N SER A 228 -1.74 -9.66 20.91
CA SER A 228 -2.49 -8.87 21.90
C SER A 228 -3.69 -8.13 21.30
N SER A 229 -4.57 -7.65 22.18
CA SER A 229 -5.69 -6.77 21.83
C SER A 229 -5.25 -5.41 21.28
N LEU A 230 -3.98 -5.03 21.42
CA LEU A 230 -3.43 -3.78 20.91
C LEU A 230 -3.29 -3.78 19.39
N ARG A 231 -3.13 -4.94 18.74
CA ARG A 231 -2.93 -4.98 17.28
C ARG A 231 -4.21 -4.54 16.55
N PRO A 232 -4.18 -3.42 15.80
CA PRO A 232 -5.35 -2.94 15.09
C PRO A 232 -5.73 -3.89 13.95
N PRO A 233 -7.03 -4.16 13.73
CA PRO A 233 -7.46 -4.94 12.57
C PRO A 233 -7.26 -4.12 11.28
N LEU A 234 -7.02 -4.80 10.15
CA LEU A 234 -6.81 -4.15 8.85
C LEU A 234 -8.00 -3.31 8.35
N THR A 235 -9.18 -3.51 8.93
CA THR A 235 -10.40 -2.76 8.62
C THR A 235 -10.53 -1.47 9.43
N ASN A 236 -9.65 -1.23 10.40
CA ASN A 236 -9.68 -0.06 11.25
C ASN A 236 -9.23 1.19 10.49
N VAL A 237 -9.89 2.33 10.75
CA VAL A 237 -9.66 3.60 10.04
C VAL A 237 -8.61 4.47 10.73
N ASP A 238 -8.45 4.33 12.06
CA ASP A 238 -7.48 5.09 12.85
C ASP A 238 -6.75 4.15 13.83
N GLU A 239 -5.60 3.64 13.39
CA GLU A 239 -4.80 2.65 14.12
C GLU A 239 -4.23 3.21 15.43
N LEU A 240 -3.94 4.52 15.48
CA LEU A 240 -3.42 5.16 16.69
C LEU A 240 -4.51 5.24 17.77
N VAL A 241 -5.72 5.68 17.40
CA VAL A 241 -6.87 5.70 18.31
C VAL A 241 -7.16 4.31 18.86
N TRP A 242 -7.10 3.28 18.00
CA TRP A 242 -7.29 1.90 18.43
C TRP A 242 -6.33 1.52 19.55
N VAL A 243 -5.03 1.76 19.37
CA VAL A 243 -4.01 1.45 20.36
C VAL A 243 -4.23 2.24 21.65
N ILE A 244 -4.47 3.56 21.56
CA ILE A 244 -4.73 4.42 22.74
C ILE A 244 -5.93 3.90 23.56
N ASN A 245 -6.99 3.46 22.90
CA ASN A 245 -8.20 2.96 23.55
C ASN A 245 -8.02 1.58 24.18
N LYS A 246 -7.15 0.74 23.61
CA LYS A 246 -6.84 -0.59 24.14
C LYS A 246 -5.79 -0.58 25.26
N MET A 247 -5.05 0.51 25.41
CA MET A 247 -4.17 0.71 26.55
C MET A 247 -4.96 1.14 27.80
N ASN A 248 -4.81 0.39 28.89
CA ASN A 248 -5.46 0.69 30.16
C ASN A 248 -4.90 1.98 30.80
N SER A 249 -5.77 2.79 31.40
CA SER A 249 -5.40 4.07 32.04
C SER A 249 -4.80 3.90 33.45
N SER A 250 -4.90 2.70 34.03
CA SER A 250 -4.47 2.36 35.39
C SER A 250 -3.28 1.39 35.44
N SER A 251 -2.67 1.06 34.29
CA SER A 251 -1.52 0.16 34.19
C SER A 251 -0.18 0.89 34.17
N SER A 252 0.90 0.12 34.33
CA SER A 252 2.30 0.54 34.11
C SER A 252 2.54 1.17 32.73
N THR A 253 1.65 0.93 31.77
CA THR A 253 1.69 1.49 30.41
C THR A 253 1.05 2.87 30.27
N LYS A 254 0.52 3.47 31.36
CA LYS A 254 -0.16 4.77 31.33
C LYS A 254 0.68 5.88 30.68
N HIS A 255 1.95 5.98 31.04
CA HIS A 255 2.84 7.02 30.50
C HIS A 255 3.00 6.95 28.97
N TYR A 256 3.09 5.73 28.41
CA TYR A 256 3.10 5.54 26.95
C TYR A 256 1.78 5.94 26.31
N ARG A 257 0.65 5.59 26.94
CA ARG A 257 -0.68 6.01 26.47
C ARG A 257 -0.81 7.52 26.45
N ASP A 258 -0.36 8.21 27.50
CA ASP A 258 -0.41 9.66 27.61
C ASP A 258 0.48 10.32 26.53
N LEU A 259 1.67 9.77 26.27
CA LEU A 259 2.54 10.18 25.17
C LEU A 259 1.88 10.02 23.79
N LEU A 260 1.20 8.90 23.53
CA LEU A 260 0.47 8.69 22.27
C LEU A 260 -0.69 9.68 22.09
N ILE A 261 -1.39 10.04 23.17
CA ILE A 261 -2.43 11.07 23.16
C ILE A 261 -1.83 12.44 22.81
N GLU A 262 -0.67 12.78 23.37
CA GLU A 262 0.04 14.01 22.98
C GLU A 262 0.47 13.99 21.52
N ILE A 263 1.05 12.89 21.04
CA ILE A 263 1.43 12.74 19.63
C ILE A 263 0.21 12.90 18.73
N GLN A 264 -0.93 12.30 19.09
CA GLN A 264 -2.18 12.47 18.35
C GLN A 264 -2.62 13.94 18.29
N LYS A 265 -2.57 14.67 19.41
CA LYS A 265 -2.89 16.10 19.43
C LYS A 265 -1.95 16.91 18.54
N ASP A 266 -0.64 16.61 18.58
CA ASP A 266 0.34 17.30 17.76
C ASP A 266 0.15 16.99 16.26
N ILE A 267 -0.20 15.74 15.89
CA ILE A 267 -0.56 15.36 14.52
C ILE A 267 -1.80 16.15 14.06
N ASN A 268 -2.82 16.28 14.92
CA ASN A 268 -4.01 17.08 14.64
C ASN A 268 -3.71 18.58 14.50
N LEU A 269 -2.73 19.10 15.22
CA LEU A 269 -2.26 20.47 15.01
C LEU A 269 -1.50 20.58 13.67
N TYR A 270 -0.69 19.58 13.34
CA TYR A 270 0.13 19.55 12.13
C TYR A 270 -0.69 19.50 10.85
N GLN A 271 -1.72 18.67 10.78
CA GLN A 271 -2.63 18.61 9.63
C GLN A 271 -3.36 19.93 9.37
N ASN A 272 -3.57 20.74 10.42
CA ASN A 272 -4.29 22.02 10.34
C ASN A 272 -3.36 23.21 10.02
N THR A 273 -2.03 23.01 9.95
CA THR A 273 -1.14 24.07 9.48
C THR A 273 -1.24 24.21 7.96
N GLU A 274 -0.96 25.42 7.47
CA GLU A 274 -0.69 25.59 6.05
C GLU A 274 0.51 24.75 5.61
N ILE A 275 0.51 24.34 4.35
CA ILE A 275 1.64 23.64 3.74
C ILE A 275 2.77 24.66 3.57
N GLY A 276 3.95 24.33 4.10
CA GLY A 276 5.10 25.19 4.29
C GLY A 276 5.37 25.52 5.76
N GLU A 277 4.32 25.61 6.58
CA GLU A 277 4.42 26.11 7.96
C GLU A 277 4.52 24.99 9.02
N GLY A 278 4.47 23.72 8.58
CA GLY A 278 4.41 22.57 9.47
C GLY A 278 5.74 21.99 9.94
N ILE A 279 6.88 22.51 9.47
CA ILE A 279 8.22 21.91 9.65
C ILE A 279 8.57 21.70 11.14
N THR A 280 8.42 22.74 11.96
CA THR A 280 8.75 22.68 13.40
C THR A 280 7.90 21.66 14.13
N LEU A 281 6.60 21.63 13.83
CA LEU A 281 5.68 20.70 14.49
C LEU A 281 5.93 19.25 14.06
N TYR A 282 6.22 19.01 12.77
CA TYR A 282 6.66 17.69 12.28
C TYR A 282 7.89 17.20 13.04
N LYS A 283 8.92 18.05 13.17
CA LYS A 283 10.15 17.72 13.91
C LYS A 283 9.86 17.42 15.39
N ASN A 284 8.97 18.17 16.03
CA ASN A 284 8.59 17.94 17.43
C ASN A 284 7.90 16.58 17.59
N ILE A 285 6.95 16.24 16.71
CA ILE A 285 6.27 14.93 16.71
C ILE A 285 7.30 13.81 16.56
N VAL A 286 8.15 13.88 15.53
CA VAL A 286 9.20 12.88 15.28
C VAL A 286 10.18 12.82 16.46
N GLY A 287 10.50 13.95 17.09
CA GLY A 287 11.33 14.03 18.28
C GLY A 287 10.72 13.28 19.48
N LYS A 288 9.41 13.47 19.74
CA LYS A 288 8.68 12.71 20.77
C LYS A 288 8.72 11.21 20.49
N MET A 289 8.48 10.81 19.24
CA MET A 289 8.53 9.40 18.84
C MET A 289 9.93 8.79 18.97
N ARG A 290 10.98 9.54 18.62
CA ARG A 290 12.39 9.15 18.77
C ARG A 290 12.88 9.11 20.21
N SER A 291 12.18 9.77 21.14
CA SER A 291 12.53 9.72 22.56
C SER A 291 12.38 8.31 23.13
N LEU A 292 11.55 7.47 22.51
CA LEU A 292 11.43 6.04 22.77
C LEU A 292 12.55 5.27 22.04
N LYS A 293 13.74 5.25 22.64
CA LYS A 293 14.97 4.72 22.01
C LYS A 293 14.89 3.24 21.65
N GLU A 294 14.03 2.49 22.33
CA GLU A 294 13.77 1.07 22.14
C GLU A 294 13.00 0.80 20.84
N ILE A 295 12.30 1.81 20.32
CA ILE A 295 11.45 1.70 19.14
C ILE A 295 12.18 2.35 17.96
N SER A 296 12.68 1.51 17.07
CA SER A 296 13.30 1.96 15.82
C SER A 296 12.34 1.83 14.64
N SER A 297 12.34 2.82 13.76
CA SER A 297 11.62 2.77 12.49
C SER A 297 12.32 3.65 11.46
N LYS A 298 12.18 3.31 10.18
CA LYS A 298 12.66 4.14 9.06
C LYS A 298 11.75 5.35 8.81
N SER A 299 10.46 5.20 9.13
CA SER A 299 9.43 6.22 8.94
C SER A 299 8.61 6.38 10.22
N TYR A 300 8.16 7.61 10.49
CA TYR A 300 7.46 7.96 11.73
C TYR A 300 6.05 8.48 11.45
N LEU A 301 5.89 9.28 10.39
CA LEU A 301 4.60 9.81 9.95
C LEU A 301 4.40 9.48 8.48
N GLN A 302 3.18 9.07 8.15
CA GLN A 302 2.71 9.05 6.78
C GLN A 302 1.90 10.32 6.53
N VAL A 303 2.26 11.06 5.48
CA VAL A 303 1.52 12.24 5.03
C VAL A 303 0.98 11.98 3.63
N ASP A 304 -0.31 12.20 3.45
CA ASP A 304 -0.97 12.23 2.15
C ASP A 304 -1.58 13.62 1.91
N CYS A 305 -1.67 14.01 0.65
CA CYS A 305 -2.23 15.30 0.25
C CYS A 305 -3.56 15.07 -0.47
N GLU A 306 -4.64 15.61 0.07
CA GLU A 306 -5.94 15.68 -0.60
C GLU A 306 -5.97 16.89 -1.54
N VAL A 307 -6.55 16.69 -2.72
CA VAL A 307 -6.79 17.76 -3.70
C VAL A 307 -8.28 18.01 -3.81
N GLN A 308 -8.71 19.22 -3.48
CA GLN A 308 -10.06 19.69 -3.77
C GLN A 308 -9.98 20.67 -4.92
N THR A 309 -10.59 20.33 -6.06
CA THR A 309 -10.51 21.16 -7.26
C THR A 309 -11.72 21.02 -8.18
N ASN A 310 -12.05 22.13 -8.86
CA ASN A 310 -13.01 22.21 -9.94
C ASN A 310 -12.35 22.36 -11.33
N SER A 311 -11.01 22.30 -11.42
CA SER A 311 -10.27 22.64 -12.66
C SER A 311 -10.46 21.63 -13.81
N LEU A 312 -10.85 20.39 -13.51
CA LEU A 312 -11.09 19.39 -14.56
C LEU A 312 -12.57 19.30 -14.92
N ILE A 313 -12.87 19.75 -16.14
CA ILE A 313 -14.18 19.63 -16.78
C ILE A 313 -14.03 18.66 -17.96
N LEU A 314 -14.67 17.49 -17.90
CA LEU A 314 -14.79 16.61 -19.08
C LEU A 314 -16.14 16.81 -19.75
N ALA A 315 -16.11 17.04 -21.06
CA ALA A 315 -17.31 17.11 -21.90
C ALA A 315 -17.90 15.71 -22.13
N LYS A 316 -19.06 15.62 -22.78
CA LYS A 316 -19.69 14.31 -23.04
C LYS A 316 -18.88 13.53 -24.06
N GLU A 317 -18.24 14.24 -24.99
CA GLU A 317 -17.37 13.74 -26.03
C GLU A 317 -16.11 13.11 -25.42
N ASP A 318 -15.51 13.75 -24.42
CA ASP A 318 -14.36 13.22 -23.66
C ASP A 318 -14.71 11.88 -23.00
N MET A 319 -15.88 11.80 -22.36
CA MET A 319 -16.37 10.59 -21.71
C MET A 319 -16.60 9.46 -22.71
N ASN A 320 -17.27 9.77 -23.83
CA ASN A 320 -17.49 8.80 -24.89
C ASN A 320 -16.16 8.23 -25.42
N GLN A 321 -15.16 9.09 -25.64
CA GLN A 321 -13.84 8.67 -26.11
C GLN A 321 -13.16 7.69 -25.13
N LEU A 322 -13.23 7.97 -23.83
CA LEU A 322 -12.65 7.11 -22.80
C LEU A 322 -13.37 5.75 -22.70
N GLU A 323 -14.69 5.75 -22.81
CA GLU A 323 -15.50 4.52 -22.78
C GLU A 323 -15.30 3.66 -24.04
N ASP A 324 -15.16 4.31 -25.20
CA ASP A 324 -14.83 3.63 -26.45
C ASP A 324 -13.43 3.02 -26.36
N PHE A 325 -12.44 3.77 -25.86
CA PHE A 325 -11.09 3.24 -25.63
C PHE A 325 -11.07 2.05 -24.65
N ALA A 326 -11.80 2.14 -23.54
CA ALA A 326 -11.90 1.03 -22.59
C ALA A 326 -12.59 -0.21 -23.21
N SER A 327 -13.63 0.01 -24.01
CA SER A 327 -14.30 -1.07 -24.74
C SER A 327 -13.37 -1.71 -25.78
N PHE A 328 -12.57 -0.90 -26.48
CA PHE A 328 -11.54 -1.37 -27.40
C PHE A 328 -10.51 -2.27 -26.70
N LEU A 329 -9.99 -1.84 -25.55
CA LEU A 329 -9.05 -2.65 -24.75
C LEU A 329 -9.64 -4.01 -24.35
N LEU A 330 -10.91 -4.04 -23.96
CA LEU A 330 -11.61 -5.28 -23.58
C LEU A 330 -11.86 -6.21 -24.78
N GLU A 331 -12.11 -5.65 -25.95
CA GLU A 331 -12.30 -6.41 -27.19
C GLU A 331 -11.00 -7.09 -27.66
N ILE A 332 -9.86 -6.38 -27.59
CA ILE A 332 -8.55 -6.90 -28.00
C ILE A 332 -7.92 -7.79 -26.92
N ALA A 333 -8.38 -7.70 -25.68
CA ALA A 333 -7.86 -8.47 -24.57
C ALA A 333 -8.11 -9.96 -24.82
N LYS A 334 -7.03 -10.72 -25.04
CA LYS A 334 -7.12 -12.17 -24.96
C LYS A 334 -7.40 -12.53 -23.51
N TYR A 335 -8.49 -13.26 -23.27
CA TYR A 335 -8.66 -14.01 -22.02
C TYR A 335 -7.50 -15.01 -21.93
N GLN A 336 -6.42 -14.61 -21.25
CA GLN A 336 -5.36 -15.52 -20.85
C GLN A 336 -5.86 -16.19 -19.58
N ARG A 337 -6.24 -17.46 -19.69
CA ARG A 337 -6.33 -18.30 -18.49
C ARG A 337 -4.99 -18.20 -17.77
N ASN A 338 -5.03 -18.10 -16.46
CA ASN A 338 -3.80 -18.11 -15.69
C ASN A 338 -3.25 -19.55 -15.76
N LYS A 339 -2.34 -19.81 -16.70
CA LYS A 339 -1.77 -21.14 -16.93
C LYS A 339 -1.21 -21.79 -15.67
N TYR A 340 -0.73 -20.98 -14.72
CA TYR A 340 -0.23 -21.45 -13.44
C TYR A 340 -1.36 -21.94 -12.54
N LEU A 341 -2.53 -21.31 -12.57
CA LEU A 341 -3.71 -21.77 -11.84
C LEU A 341 -4.41 -22.93 -12.55
N ASP A 342 -4.39 -22.99 -13.88
CA ASP A 342 -4.91 -24.14 -14.63
C ASP A 342 -4.08 -25.40 -14.31
N GLU A 343 -2.75 -25.30 -14.35
CA GLU A 343 -1.85 -26.38 -13.93
C GLU A 343 -2.04 -26.77 -12.46
N PHE A 344 -2.21 -25.77 -11.59
CA PHE A 344 -2.49 -25.99 -10.18
C PHE A 344 -3.84 -26.72 -9.97
N GLN A 345 -4.87 -26.37 -10.74
CA GLN A 345 -6.17 -27.04 -10.72
C GLN A 345 -6.04 -28.50 -11.15
N LEU A 346 -5.26 -28.79 -12.20
CA LEU A 346 -5.02 -30.16 -12.64
C LEU A 346 -4.33 -30.99 -11.55
N ARG A 347 -3.31 -30.42 -10.89
CA ARG A 347 -2.64 -31.08 -9.75
C ARG A 347 -3.57 -31.30 -8.56
N PHE A 348 -4.48 -30.37 -8.31
CA PHE A 348 -5.51 -30.53 -7.29
C PHE A 348 -6.42 -31.72 -7.62
N LEU A 349 -6.95 -31.77 -8.84
CA LEU A 349 -7.84 -32.84 -9.29
C LEU A 349 -7.15 -34.21 -9.29
N GLU A 350 -5.87 -34.27 -9.71
CA GLU A 350 -5.08 -35.50 -9.71
C GLU A 350 -4.84 -36.05 -8.30
N ARG A 351 -4.55 -35.17 -7.33
CA ARG A 351 -4.26 -35.55 -5.93
C ARG A 351 -5.53 -35.88 -5.13
N TYR A 352 -6.57 -35.08 -5.29
CA TYR A 352 -7.72 -35.05 -4.37
C TYR A 352 -9.07 -35.40 -5.02
N GLY A 353 -9.23 -35.25 -6.34
CA GLY A 353 -10.50 -35.43 -7.04
C GLY A 353 -11.41 -34.20 -7.02
N GLU A 354 -12.66 -34.37 -7.44
CA GLU A 354 -13.61 -33.26 -7.75
C GLU A 354 -14.53 -32.83 -6.58
N TYR A 355 -14.72 -33.67 -5.56
CA TYR A 355 -15.78 -33.51 -4.55
C TYR A 355 -15.25 -33.50 -3.12
N ILE A 356 -14.11 -32.84 -2.90
CA ILE A 356 -13.49 -32.74 -1.58
C ILE A 356 -13.03 -31.31 -1.29
N ASP A 357 -13.22 -30.91 -0.04
CA ASP A 357 -12.68 -29.66 0.50
C ASP A 357 -11.36 -29.96 1.21
N VAL A 358 -10.29 -29.26 0.81
CA VAL A 358 -8.96 -29.38 1.41
C VAL A 358 -8.61 -28.06 2.12
N PRO A 359 -8.16 -28.08 3.39
CA PRO A 359 -7.71 -26.88 4.07
C PRO A 359 -6.58 -26.20 3.30
N ILE A 360 -6.65 -24.87 3.14
CA ILE A 360 -5.70 -24.14 2.29
C ILE A 360 -4.24 -24.28 2.75
N TYR A 361 -3.98 -24.40 4.05
CA TYR A 361 -2.62 -24.61 4.56
C TYR A 361 -2.09 -26.00 4.23
N GLU A 362 -2.95 -27.01 4.16
CA GLU A 362 -2.58 -28.38 3.75
C GLU A 362 -2.32 -28.40 2.25
N LEU A 363 -3.23 -27.78 1.48
CA LEU A 363 -3.14 -27.67 0.03
C LEU A 363 -1.81 -27.05 -0.41
N LEU A 364 -1.45 -25.92 0.20
CA LEU A 364 -0.26 -25.14 -0.12
C LEU A 364 1.03 -25.65 0.53
N ASP A 365 0.97 -26.64 1.42
CA ASP A 365 2.16 -27.28 1.96
C ASP A 365 2.68 -28.32 0.95
N GLU A 366 3.97 -28.27 0.63
CA GLU A 366 4.58 -29.20 -0.34
C GLU A 366 4.69 -30.64 0.16
N THR A 367 4.65 -30.85 1.47
CA THR A 367 4.85 -32.17 2.08
C THR A 367 3.52 -32.86 2.31
N LEU A 368 2.51 -32.13 2.78
CA LEU A 368 1.16 -32.66 2.95
C LEU A 368 0.36 -32.68 1.65
N GLY A 369 0.41 -31.57 0.91
CA GLY A 369 -0.43 -31.35 -0.25
C GLY A 369 0.33 -31.23 -1.56
N ILE A 370 0.02 -30.19 -2.32
CA ILE A 370 0.59 -29.97 -3.67
C ILE A 370 1.40 -28.68 -3.74
N GLY A 371 1.74 -28.03 -2.63
CA GLY A 371 2.51 -26.78 -2.67
C GLY A 371 1.74 -25.61 -3.33
N ALA A 372 2.44 -24.54 -3.72
CA ALA A 372 1.84 -23.36 -4.34
C ALA A 372 1.75 -23.47 -5.87
N PRO A 373 1.02 -22.58 -6.56
CA PRO A 373 1.18 -22.40 -8.01
C PRO A 373 2.63 -22.03 -8.36
N SER A 374 3.15 -22.52 -9.48
CA SER A 374 4.59 -22.42 -9.78
C SER A 374 5.14 -20.99 -9.98
N ASN A 375 4.28 -19.99 -10.15
CA ASN A 375 4.66 -18.57 -10.19
C ASN A 375 4.68 -17.88 -8.82
N TYR A 376 4.38 -18.59 -7.74
CA TYR A 376 4.42 -18.05 -6.38
C TYR A 376 5.86 -18.15 -5.84
N SER A 377 6.29 -17.13 -5.12
CA SER A 377 7.68 -17.00 -4.65
C SER A 377 7.82 -16.96 -3.12
N GLN A 378 6.72 -17.05 -2.37
CA GLN A 378 6.69 -16.82 -0.92
C GLN A 378 5.78 -17.84 -0.21
N PRO A 379 6.28 -19.05 0.13
CA PRO A 379 7.57 -19.60 -0.29
C PRO A 379 7.53 -20.08 -1.74
N GLN A 380 8.70 -20.14 -2.38
CA GLN A 380 8.84 -20.80 -3.68
C GLN A 380 8.83 -22.32 -3.49
N ASN A 381 8.16 -23.05 -4.40
CA ASN A 381 8.15 -24.51 -4.35
C ASN A 381 9.57 -25.09 -4.50
N ARG A 382 9.94 -26.08 -3.69
CA ARG A 382 11.22 -26.83 -3.84
C ARG A 382 11.28 -27.63 -5.14
N TYR A 383 10.13 -28.12 -5.62
CA TYR A 383 10.00 -28.85 -6.88
C TYR A 383 9.01 -28.13 -7.78
N THR A 384 9.44 -27.77 -8.98
CA THR A 384 8.58 -27.15 -10.00
C THR A 384 8.60 -28.00 -11.25
N THR A 385 7.42 -28.41 -11.72
CA THR A 385 7.27 -28.97 -13.06
C THR A 385 7.36 -27.81 -14.06
N PRO A 386 8.23 -27.88 -15.07
CA PRO A 386 8.24 -26.88 -16.14
C PRO A 386 6.88 -26.86 -16.82
N LEU A 387 6.23 -25.69 -16.87
CA LEU A 387 5.07 -25.51 -17.73
C LEU A 387 5.57 -25.60 -19.18
N GLU A 388 5.08 -26.60 -19.92
CA GLU A 388 5.29 -26.64 -21.36
C GLU A 388 4.79 -25.32 -21.96
N ASN A 389 5.66 -24.68 -22.76
CA ASN A 389 5.27 -23.53 -23.52
C ASN A 389 4.33 -24.01 -24.63
N LEU A 390 3.03 -24.06 -24.35
CA LEU A 390 2.02 -24.09 -25.39
C LEU A 390 2.23 -22.84 -26.25
N THR A 391 2.87 -23.01 -27.40
CA THR A 391 3.01 -21.98 -28.42
C THR A 391 1.63 -21.76 -29.03
N ASP A 392 0.82 -20.95 -28.37
CA ASP A 392 -0.42 -20.47 -28.97
C ASP A 392 -0.05 -19.64 -30.20
N LYS A 393 -0.59 -20.03 -31.35
CA LYS A 393 -0.54 -19.20 -32.56
C LYS A 393 -1.26 -17.89 -32.24
N ASN A 394 -0.53 -16.79 -32.29
CA ASN A 394 -1.04 -15.50 -31.81
C ASN A 394 -1.17 -14.53 -32.98
N ASP A 395 -2.24 -14.66 -33.77
CA ASP A 395 -2.49 -13.82 -34.94
C ASP A 395 -2.49 -12.31 -34.60
N LEU A 396 -2.89 -11.95 -33.36
CA LEU A 396 -2.76 -10.58 -32.82
C LEU A 396 -1.31 -10.11 -32.69
N LYS A 397 -0.39 -11.00 -32.31
CA LYS A 397 1.05 -10.69 -32.25
C LYS A 397 1.58 -10.35 -33.65
N ASP A 398 1.18 -11.13 -34.64
CA ASP A 398 1.60 -10.90 -36.03
C ASP A 398 1.03 -9.59 -36.56
N TYR A 399 -0.23 -9.25 -36.24
CA TYR A 399 -0.82 -7.95 -36.53
C TYR A 399 0.00 -6.79 -35.94
N PHE A 400 0.34 -6.83 -34.64
CA PHE A 400 1.13 -5.78 -34.00
C PHE A 400 2.54 -5.69 -34.59
N LEU A 401 3.17 -6.83 -34.90
CA LEU A 401 4.50 -6.85 -35.52
C LEU A 401 4.47 -6.22 -36.92
N ASN A 402 3.43 -6.50 -37.71
CA ASN A 402 3.26 -5.89 -39.03
C ASN A 402 3.04 -4.37 -38.95
N LYS A 403 2.15 -3.89 -38.05
CA LYS A 403 1.96 -2.46 -37.82
C LYS A 403 3.25 -1.79 -37.34
N TYR A 404 4.03 -2.45 -36.47
CA TYR A 404 5.34 -1.98 -36.02
C TYR A 404 6.33 -1.83 -37.19
N ILE A 405 6.48 -2.86 -38.03
CA ILE A 405 7.36 -2.82 -39.21
C ILE A 405 6.93 -1.71 -40.18
N GLN A 406 5.63 -1.56 -40.43
CA GLN A 406 5.09 -0.50 -41.29
C GLN A 406 5.41 0.89 -40.73
N SER A 407 5.22 1.10 -39.42
CA SER A 407 5.48 2.38 -38.76
C SER A 407 6.95 2.82 -38.90
N ILE A 408 7.89 1.89 -38.77
CA ILE A 408 9.32 2.14 -38.99
C ILE A 408 9.60 2.50 -40.45
N LYS A 409 9.08 1.71 -41.40
CA LYS A 409 9.34 1.93 -42.83
C LYS A 409 8.81 3.29 -43.32
N LEU A 410 7.68 3.72 -42.79
CA LEU A 410 7.00 4.96 -43.20
C LEU A 410 7.33 6.15 -42.29
N ASN A 411 8.07 5.94 -41.19
CA ASN A 411 8.34 6.94 -40.15
C ASN A 411 7.06 7.61 -39.61
N THR A 412 6.04 6.80 -39.31
CA THR A 412 4.72 7.24 -38.82
C THR A 412 4.38 6.60 -37.47
N SER A 413 3.38 7.14 -36.77
CA SER A 413 2.85 6.51 -35.55
C SER A 413 2.00 5.28 -35.88
N ILE A 414 2.01 4.28 -35.00
CA ILE A 414 1.07 3.16 -35.09
C ILE A 414 -0.33 3.64 -34.73
N THR A 415 -1.26 3.53 -35.67
CA THR A 415 -2.69 3.75 -35.43
C THR A 415 -3.39 2.41 -35.40
N LEU A 416 -4.16 2.17 -34.34
CA LEU A 416 -4.96 0.96 -34.17
C LEU A 416 -6.41 1.29 -34.52
N ASP A 417 -6.92 0.64 -35.55
CA ASP A 417 -8.33 0.68 -35.92
C ASP A 417 -9.00 -0.63 -35.47
N PHE A 418 -10.24 -0.51 -34.96
CA PHE A 418 -11.04 -1.66 -34.62
C PHE A 418 -11.41 -2.49 -35.87
N GLU A 419 -11.68 -1.85 -37.00
CA GLU A 419 -12.06 -2.55 -38.24
C GLU A 419 -10.92 -3.47 -38.70
N ASP A 420 -9.69 -2.95 -38.73
CA ASP A 420 -8.47 -3.70 -39.06
C ASP A 420 -8.24 -4.88 -38.10
N ILE A 421 -8.23 -4.61 -36.79
CA ILE A 421 -7.86 -5.61 -35.78
C ILE A 421 -8.93 -6.68 -35.59
N SER A 422 -10.20 -6.38 -35.92
CA SER A 422 -11.33 -7.30 -35.71
C SER A 422 -11.15 -8.65 -36.38
N SER A 423 -10.43 -8.69 -37.51
CA SER A 423 -10.11 -9.91 -38.25
C SER A 423 -9.09 -10.82 -37.53
N TYR A 424 -8.31 -10.26 -36.60
CA TYR A 424 -7.29 -10.95 -35.81
C TYR A 424 -7.77 -11.33 -34.39
N ILE A 425 -8.98 -10.92 -34.01
CA ILE A 425 -9.58 -11.23 -32.72
C ILE A 425 -10.43 -12.51 -32.87
N GLU A 426 -10.15 -13.52 -32.05
CA GLU A 426 -11.00 -14.71 -31.96
C GLU A 426 -12.43 -14.32 -31.54
N LYS A 427 -13.43 -14.75 -32.32
CA LYS A 427 -14.84 -14.63 -31.94
C LYS A 427 -15.12 -15.58 -30.77
N LYS A 428 -15.03 -15.07 -29.54
CA LYS A 428 -15.34 -15.85 -28.32
C LYS A 428 -16.80 -15.72 -27.94
N GLU A 429 -17.50 -16.86 -27.83
CA GLU A 429 -18.88 -16.94 -27.31
C GLU A 429 -18.97 -16.58 -25.83
N ASN A 430 -17.90 -16.79 -25.05
CA ASN A 430 -17.84 -16.53 -23.61
C ASN A 430 -16.85 -15.41 -23.26
N LYS A 431 -17.14 -14.16 -23.66
CA LYS A 431 -16.38 -12.98 -23.20
C LYS A 431 -16.72 -12.69 -21.73
N ILE A 432 -15.81 -13.02 -20.83
CA ILE A 432 -15.90 -12.59 -19.43
C ILE A 432 -15.50 -11.11 -19.37
N ILE A 433 -16.51 -10.23 -19.38
CA ILE A 433 -16.30 -8.80 -19.18
C ILE A 433 -16.16 -8.55 -17.66
N PRO A 434 -15.10 -7.86 -17.19
CA PRO A 434 -14.97 -7.57 -15.78
C PRO A 434 -16.12 -6.66 -15.32
N LYS A 435 -16.60 -6.88 -14.08
CA LYS A 435 -17.69 -6.07 -13.49
C LYS A 435 -17.33 -4.58 -13.38
N SER A 436 -16.04 -4.26 -13.24
CA SER A 436 -15.52 -2.89 -13.17
C SER A 436 -14.03 -2.89 -13.47
N LEU A 437 -13.49 -1.73 -13.85
CA LEU A 437 -12.06 -1.51 -14.06
C LEU A 437 -11.72 -0.05 -13.77
N GLU A 438 -10.44 0.23 -13.60
CA GLU A 438 -9.89 1.57 -13.46
C GLU A 438 -8.82 1.76 -14.54
N LEU A 439 -8.82 2.92 -15.19
CA LEU A 439 -7.77 3.32 -16.13
C LEU A 439 -7.21 4.68 -15.70
N ASN A 440 -5.89 4.82 -15.78
CA ASN A 440 -5.22 6.07 -15.44
C ASN A 440 -4.77 6.79 -16.72
N PHE A 441 -5.15 8.06 -16.87
CA PHE A 441 -4.76 8.87 -18.00
C PHE A 441 -4.02 10.14 -17.56
N PHE A 442 -3.02 10.54 -18.34
CA PHE A 442 -2.58 11.92 -18.37
C PHE A 442 -3.47 12.69 -19.35
N VAL A 443 -4.00 13.82 -18.90
CA VAL A 443 -4.80 14.73 -19.72
C VAL A 443 -3.91 15.87 -20.18
N LYS A 444 -3.86 16.12 -21.49
CA LYS A 444 -3.21 17.29 -22.07
C LYS A 444 -4.16 17.99 -23.02
N GLU A 445 -4.01 19.29 -23.16
CA GLU A 445 -4.81 20.09 -24.09
C GLU A 445 -3.95 20.56 -25.26
N PHE A 446 -4.44 20.34 -26.47
CA PHE A 446 -3.82 20.78 -27.72
C PHE A 446 -4.91 21.41 -28.59
N GLU A 447 -4.72 22.67 -29.01
CA GLU A 447 -5.67 23.39 -29.87
C GLU A 447 -7.13 23.33 -29.33
N ASN A 448 -7.30 23.56 -28.02
CA ASN A 448 -8.58 23.49 -27.29
C ASN A 448 -9.27 22.11 -27.32
N LYS A 449 -8.51 21.03 -27.60
CA LYS A 449 -9.00 19.65 -27.53
C LYS A 449 -8.19 18.86 -26.50
N LYS A 450 -8.90 18.13 -25.63
CA LYS A 450 -8.27 17.22 -24.68
C LYS A 450 -7.76 15.97 -25.39
N LYS A 451 -6.58 15.51 -24.98
CA LYS A 451 -5.95 14.27 -25.39
C LYS A 451 -5.65 13.45 -24.14
N PHE A 452 -6.05 12.19 -24.17
CA PHE A 452 -5.90 11.24 -23.07
C PHE A 452 -4.77 10.27 -23.39
N TYR A 453 -3.72 10.30 -22.58
CA TYR A 453 -2.57 9.40 -22.71
C TYR A 453 -2.64 8.36 -21.61
N LEU A 454 -2.77 7.08 -21.98
CA LEU A 454 -2.76 6.00 -20.99
C LEU A 454 -1.43 6.01 -20.22
N GLY A 455 -1.52 6.07 -18.89
CA GLY A 455 -0.36 6.14 -18.02
C GLY A 455 0.43 4.82 -17.99
N PRO A 456 1.71 4.84 -17.58
CA PRO A 456 2.52 3.63 -17.45
C PRO A 456 1.97 2.67 -16.39
N ASN A 457 1.30 3.21 -15.37
CA ASN A 457 0.42 2.44 -14.52
C ASN A 457 -0.99 2.45 -15.15
N ILE A 458 -1.27 1.44 -15.97
CA ILE A 458 -2.50 1.32 -16.77
C ILE A 458 -3.75 1.49 -15.90
N GLY A 459 -3.77 0.93 -14.69
CA GLY A 459 -4.89 1.00 -13.76
C GLY A 459 -5.14 -0.33 -13.07
N SER A 460 -6.41 -0.71 -12.91
CA SER A 460 -6.80 -1.87 -12.13
C SER A 460 -7.98 -2.64 -12.75
N ASN A 461 -8.05 -3.94 -12.48
CA ASN A 461 -9.16 -4.79 -12.91
C ASN A 461 -10.39 -4.75 -11.97
N LYS A 462 -10.42 -3.80 -11.03
CA LYS A 462 -11.53 -3.60 -10.10
C LYS A 462 -11.58 -2.15 -9.62
N ALA A 463 -12.76 -1.54 -9.65
CA ALA A 463 -12.99 -0.22 -9.07
C ALA A 463 -12.75 -0.23 -7.55
N GLY A 464 -12.17 0.87 -7.03
CA GLY A 464 -11.85 1.08 -5.63
C GLY A 464 -10.44 0.67 -5.24
N LYS A 465 -9.73 -0.14 -6.03
CA LYS A 465 -8.37 -0.59 -5.69
C LYS A 465 -7.38 0.56 -5.60
N THR A 466 -7.50 1.54 -6.48
CA THR A 466 -6.63 2.72 -6.45
C THR A 466 -7.07 3.76 -5.42
N PHE A 467 -8.35 3.74 -5.02
CA PHE A 467 -8.94 4.67 -4.05
C PHE A 467 -8.73 4.26 -2.59
N GLY A 468 -8.53 2.96 -2.31
CA GLY A 468 -8.54 2.42 -0.94
C GLY A 468 -7.59 3.14 0.03
N ARG A 469 -6.40 3.56 -0.44
CA ARG A 469 -5.45 4.34 0.36
C ARG A 469 -6.02 5.69 0.82
N PHE A 470 -6.91 6.30 0.06
CA PHE A 470 -7.45 7.64 0.30
C PHE A 470 -8.88 7.61 0.85
N ALA A 471 -9.40 6.43 1.22
CA ALA A 471 -10.77 6.27 1.68
C ALA A 471 -11.07 7.01 2.99
N TYR A 472 -10.03 7.38 3.75
CA TYR A 472 -10.15 8.14 4.99
C TYR A 472 -10.21 9.66 4.78
N PHE A 473 -10.00 10.16 3.54
CA PHE A 473 -10.26 11.57 3.26
C PHE A 473 -11.73 11.87 3.55
N PRO A 474 -12.06 13.05 4.11
CA PRO A 474 -13.44 13.47 4.31
C PRO A 474 -14.09 13.71 2.94
N ILE A 475 -14.57 12.65 2.30
CA ILE A 475 -15.30 12.74 1.06
C ILE A 475 -16.69 13.26 1.42
N ASN A 476 -16.96 14.54 1.13
CA ASN A 476 -18.33 15.05 1.05
C ASN A 476 -19.02 14.31 -0.11
N ILE A 477 -19.67 13.17 0.20
CA ILE A 477 -20.36 12.31 -0.78
C ILE A 477 -21.51 13.06 -1.45
#